data_AF-A0A928XVG0-F1
#
_entry.id   AF-A0A928XVG0-F1
#
_cell.length_a   1.000
_cell.length_b   1.000
_cell.length_c   1.000
_cell.angle_alpha   90.00
_cell.angle_beta   90.00
_cell.angle_gamma   90.00
#
_symmetry.space_group_name_H-M   'P 1'
#
loop_
_entity.id
_entity.type
_entity.pdbx_description
1 polymer ?
#
loop_
_entity_poly.entity_id
_entity_poly.type
_entity_poly.pdbx_seq_one_letter_code
_entity_poly.pdbx_strand_id
1 'polypeptide(L)'
;MPEPTDNIRATGSLVCVGLNYKTTPVEVRERLAFPENVVPQAVREIRHLPGFGESVVLSTCNRVEIYAAHQLPDGKTSHDELRDYLVRHFKLQPEHAEAMVLYNLDAAEAARHLFRVVSGLDSMVLGETEIFGQVKAAYKTALDTGATGKTLNKLFQQAFTVGKRVRNDTMIQRGSTSVGSVAVDLAEKVHDLKECRVMLVGAGEMSRTCAQSLLSRGAKSIIVSNRSYDKAVELAAEMKGVAMKFDEWEHALHEVDVIISSTSAPHFVIKKDQIEQVMRRRRWQPLLIIDIAVPRDVDPAVNDIEGVYLYDIDALQAIADEGRRERERQLALCEQIIEEQLAKFGFVNA
;
A
#
# COMPACT_ATOMS: atom_id res chain seq x y z
N MET A 1 9.72 50.58 16.51
CA MET A 1 9.78 49.11 16.58
C MET A 1 8.34 48.63 16.67
N PRO A 2 7.80 47.95 15.65
CA PRO A 2 6.44 47.42 15.76
C PRO A 2 6.48 46.13 16.60
N GLU A 3 5.49 46.01 17.47
CA GLU A 3 5.26 44.86 18.35
C GLU A 3 5.08 43.56 17.56
N PRO A 4 5.41 42.39 18.15
CA PRO A 4 5.18 41.11 17.51
C PRO A 4 3.67 40.86 17.45
N THR A 5 3.13 40.96 16.24
CA THR A 5 1.74 40.69 15.89
C THR A 5 1.34 39.26 16.23
N ASP A 6 0.38 39.10 17.15
CA ASP A 6 -0.81 38.22 17.08
C ASP A 6 -0.75 36.96 16.19
N ASN A 7 0.27 36.12 16.36
CA ASN A 7 0.31 34.79 15.78
C ASN A 7 0.18 33.75 16.89
N ILE A 8 -0.88 32.92 16.82
CA ILE A 8 -1.14 31.68 17.60
C ILE A 8 -2.18 31.79 18.76
N ARG A 9 -2.97 32.86 18.90
CA ARG A 9 -4.11 32.87 19.87
C ARG A 9 -5.53 32.83 19.27
N ALA A 10 -5.67 32.80 17.94
CA ALA A 10 -6.98 32.93 17.28
C ALA A 10 -7.31 31.82 16.25
N THR A 11 -6.88 30.59 16.51
CA THR A 11 -7.41 29.38 15.87
C THR A 11 -8.09 28.56 16.94
N GLY A 12 -9.38 28.26 16.81
CA GLY A 12 -10.03 27.26 17.66
C GLY A 12 -9.19 25.98 17.67
N SER A 13 -9.06 25.37 18.84
CA SER A 13 -8.23 24.19 19.05
C SER A 13 -8.63 23.09 18.07
N LEU A 14 -7.65 22.53 17.36
CA LEU A 14 -7.84 21.49 16.34
C LEU A 14 -7.59 20.13 16.97
N VAL A 15 -8.47 19.16 16.69
CA VAL A 15 -8.27 17.77 17.10
C VAL A 15 -8.56 16.79 15.98
N CYS A 16 -7.95 15.61 16.07
CA CYS A 16 -8.30 14.43 15.31
C CYS A 16 -8.50 13.26 16.26
N VAL A 17 -9.64 12.58 16.13
CA VAL A 17 -9.91 11.30 16.79
C VAL A 17 -10.13 10.26 15.71
N GLY A 18 -9.44 9.12 15.81
CA GLY A 18 -9.62 8.09 14.80
C GLY A 18 -9.06 6.74 15.17
N LEU A 19 -9.26 5.82 14.24
CA LEU A 19 -8.75 4.45 14.26
C LEU A 19 -8.29 4.07 12.86
N ASN A 20 -7.33 3.16 12.77
CA ASN A 20 -6.79 2.71 11.49
C ASN A 20 -6.39 1.23 11.54
N TYR A 21 -6.02 0.70 10.38
CA TYR A 21 -5.62 -0.70 10.20
C TYR A 21 -4.40 -1.14 11.02
N LYS A 22 -3.57 -0.21 11.52
CA LYS A 22 -2.35 -0.54 12.28
C LYS A 22 -2.67 -0.94 13.71
N THR A 23 -3.66 -0.30 14.31
CA THR A 23 -4.02 -0.49 15.72
C THR A 23 -5.30 -1.30 15.90
N THR A 24 -6.10 -1.45 14.84
CA THR A 24 -7.48 -1.91 14.97
C THR A 24 -7.81 -3.01 13.95
N PRO A 25 -8.21 -4.21 14.41
CA PRO A 25 -8.66 -5.31 13.55
C PRO A 25 -9.82 -4.91 12.62
N VAL A 26 -9.96 -5.62 11.50
CA VAL A 26 -10.98 -5.28 10.47
C VAL A 26 -12.40 -5.36 11.02
N GLU A 27 -12.68 -6.31 11.91
CA GLU A 27 -14.01 -6.55 12.49
C GLU A 27 -14.50 -5.37 13.34
N VAL A 28 -13.57 -4.62 13.94
CA VAL A 28 -13.87 -3.40 14.69
C VAL A 28 -14.02 -2.21 13.73
N ARG A 29 -13.17 -2.13 12.70
CA ARG A 29 -13.23 -1.06 11.69
C ARG A 29 -14.54 -1.06 10.91
N GLU A 30 -15.03 -2.24 10.52
CA GLU A 30 -16.30 -2.39 9.79
C GLU A 30 -17.51 -1.91 10.61
N ARG A 31 -17.49 -2.12 11.93
CA ARG A 31 -18.57 -1.65 12.83
C ARG A 31 -18.61 -0.14 13.00
N LEU A 32 -17.47 0.54 12.80
CA LEU A 32 -17.30 1.98 12.99
C LEU A 32 -17.19 2.73 11.67
N ALA A 33 -17.29 2.04 10.54
CA ALA A 33 -17.29 2.65 9.22
C ALA A 33 -18.60 3.42 8.98
N PHE A 34 -18.48 4.69 8.61
CA PHE A 34 -19.62 5.49 8.16
C PHE A 34 -19.93 5.13 6.71
N PRO A 35 -21.16 4.67 6.40
CA PRO A 35 -21.63 4.57 5.03
C PRO A 35 -21.65 5.95 4.35
N GLU A 36 -21.36 6.02 3.05
CA GLU A 36 -21.24 7.29 2.31
C GLU A 36 -22.48 8.19 2.45
N ASN A 37 -23.68 7.60 2.46
CA ASN A 37 -24.94 8.33 2.63
C ASN A 37 -25.18 8.87 4.04
N VAL A 38 -24.46 8.36 5.05
CA VAL A 38 -24.56 8.78 6.46
C VAL A 38 -23.55 9.88 6.79
N VAL A 39 -22.41 9.93 6.09
CA VAL A 39 -21.34 10.93 6.32
C VAL A 39 -21.89 12.38 6.37
N PRO A 40 -22.73 12.86 5.43
CA PRO A 40 -23.26 14.22 5.48
C PRO A 40 -24.02 14.54 6.78
N GLN A 41 -24.75 13.57 7.32
CA GLN A 41 -25.48 13.72 8.58
C GLN A 41 -24.52 13.72 9.77
N ALA A 42 -23.59 12.76 9.82
CA ALA A 42 -22.62 12.65 10.90
C ALA A 42 -21.77 13.91 11.05
N VAL A 43 -21.31 14.48 9.93
CA VAL A 43 -20.51 15.71 9.95
C VAL A 43 -21.33 16.87 10.56
N ARG A 44 -22.62 17.02 10.19
CA ARG A 44 -23.50 18.03 10.78
C ARG A 44 -23.73 17.80 12.28
N GLU A 45 -24.00 16.57 12.70
CA GLU A 45 -24.20 16.21 14.10
C GLU A 45 -22.98 16.60 14.95
N ILE A 46 -21.78 16.25 14.50
CA ILE A 46 -20.52 16.57 15.19
C ILE A 46 -20.33 18.09 15.29
N ARG A 47 -20.59 18.84 14.21
CA ARG A 47 -20.49 20.31 14.24
C ARG A 47 -21.42 20.95 15.27
N HIS A 48 -22.57 20.35 15.54
CA HIS A 48 -23.55 20.86 16.48
C HIS A 48 -23.34 20.37 17.92
N LEU A 49 -22.33 19.53 18.18
CA LEU A 49 -21.96 19.17 19.54
C LEU A 49 -21.50 20.43 20.31
N PRO A 50 -21.78 20.52 21.62
CA PRO A 50 -21.34 21.65 22.44
C PRO A 50 -19.83 21.86 22.34
N GLY A 51 -19.42 23.10 22.04
CA GLY A 51 -18.02 23.46 21.94
C GLY A 51 -17.35 23.08 20.62
N PHE A 52 -18.06 22.48 19.66
CA PHE A 52 -17.58 22.26 18.30
C PHE A 52 -18.16 23.30 17.33
N GLY A 53 -17.44 23.55 16.23
CA GLY A 53 -17.88 24.50 15.19
C GLY A 53 -17.51 24.10 13.77
N GLU A 54 -16.57 23.18 13.61
CA GLU A 54 -16.18 22.65 12.32
C GLU A 54 -15.89 21.16 12.43
N SER A 55 -16.24 20.37 11.41
CA SER A 55 -15.99 18.93 11.39
C SER A 55 -15.76 18.41 9.97
N VAL A 56 -14.94 17.36 9.85
CA VAL A 56 -14.77 16.51 8.66
C VAL A 56 -14.69 15.06 9.12
N VAL A 57 -15.44 14.17 8.47
CA VAL A 57 -15.40 12.72 8.73
C VAL A 57 -14.78 12.02 7.53
N LEU A 58 -13.66 11.34 7.75
CA LEU A 58 -13.01 10.48 6.76
C LEU A 58 -13.28 9.02 7.13
N SER A 59 -14.06 8.33 6.30
CA SER A 59 -14.39 6.92 6.46
C SER A 59 -13.95 6.17 5.22
N THR A 60 -13.06 5.20 5.38
CA THR A 60 -12.52 4.35 4.31
C THR A 60 -12.49 2.90 4.80
N CYS A 61 -12.12 1.95 3.94
CA CYS A 61 -11.85 0.58 4.39
C CYS A 61 -10.68 0.50 5.39
N ASN A 62 -9.79 1.50 5.43
CA ASN A 62 -8.56 1.47 6.20
C ASN A 62 -8.52 2.34 7.46
N ARG A 63 -9.43 3.32 7.58
CA ARG A 63 -9.48 4.27 8.68
C ARG A 63 -10.86 4.90 8.83
N VAL A 64 -11.15 5.28 10.07
CA VAL A 64 -12.26 6.17 10.42
C VAL A 64 -11.67 7.29 11.27
N GLU A 65 -11.79 8.52 10.79
CA GLU A 65 -11.17 9.71 11.39
C GLU A 65 -12.17 10.87 11.42
N ILE A 66 -12.21 11.57 12.55
CA ILE A 66 -12.96 12.80 12.73
C ILE A 66 -11.96 13.93 13.01
N TYR A 67 -11.88 14.88 12.08
CA TYR A 67 -11.16 16.14 12.29
C TYR A 67 -12.15 17.21 12.72
N ALA A 68 -11.87 17.91 13.81
CA ALA A 68 -12.79 18.91 14.34
C ALA A 68 -12.06 20.14 14.88
N ALA A 69 -12.72 21.30 14.78
CA ALA A 69 -12.29 22.51 15.49
C ALA A 69 -13.22 22.73 16.69
N HIS A 70 -12.62 22.96 17.87
CA HIS A 70 -13.31 23.10 19.14
C HIS A 70 -12.93 24.38 19.90
N GLN A 71 -13.77 24.72 20.88
CA GLN A 71 -13.62 25.82 21.85
C GLN A 71 -13.74 25.29 23.30
N LEU A 72 -13.66 23.98 23.48
CA LEU A 72 -13.63 23.30 24.78
C LEU A 72 -12.33 23.60 25.56
N PRO A 73 -12.32 23.39 26.89
CA PRO A 73 -11.19 23.77 27.76
C PRO A 73 -9.84 23.17 27.37
N ASP A 74 -9.84 21.92 26.89
CA ASP A 74 -8.65 21.19 26.47
C ASP A 74 -8.97 20.14 25.39
N GLY A 75 -7.92 19.59 24.77
CA GLY A 75 -8.03 18.57 23.74
C GLY A 75 -8.68 17.29 24.26
N LYS A 76 -8.32 16.84 25.47
CA LYS A 76 -8.87 15.64 26.10
C LYS A 76 -10.39 15.67 26.18
N THR A 77 -10.96 16.77 26.68
CA THR A 77 -12.42 16.95 26.78
C THR A 77 -13.07 16.85 25.40
N SER A 78 -12.44 17.43 24.37
CA SER A 78 -12.94 17.31 23.00
C SER A 78 -12.83 15.88 22.45
N HIS A 79 -11.76 15.13 22.79
CA HIS A 79 -11.62 13.74 22.39
C HIS A 79 -12.68 12.86 23.04
N ASP A 80 -12.94 13.07 24.34
CA ASP A 80 -13.96 12.35 25.10
C ASP A 80 -15.36 12.60 24.51
N GLU A 81 -15.71 13.84 24.16
CA GLU A 81 -16.99 14.17 23.51
C GLU A 81 -17.15 13.51 22.13
N LEU A 82 -16.09 13.47 21.32
CA LEU A 82 -16.09 12.79 20.02
C LEU A 82 -16.19 11.26 20.18
N ARG A 83 -15.53 10.70 21.20
CA ARG A 83 -15.64 9.29 21.56
C ARG A 83 -17.08 8.94 21.95
N ASP A 84 -17.69 9.74 22.81
CA ASP A 84 -19.07 9.55 23.25
C ASP A 84 -20.07 9.72 22.12
N TYR A 85 -19.79 10.60 21.16
CA TYR A 85 -20.54 10.67 19.91
C TYR A 85 -20.45 9.36 19.12
N LEU A 86 -19.25 8.80 18.90
CA LEU A 86 -19.07 7.53 18.19
C LEU A 86 -19.83 6.38 18.87
N VAL A 87 -19.72 6.27 20.20
CA VAL A 87 -20.44 5.26 20.99
C VAL A 87 -21.96 5.37 20.79
N ARG A 88 -22.50 6.59 20.84
CA ARG A 88 -23.95 6.84 20.64
C ARG A 88 -24.39 6.60 19.20
N HIS A 89 -23.63 7.09 18.22
CA HIS A 89 -23.94 7.00 16.79
C HIS A 89 -23.99 5.53 16.33
N PHE A 90 -22.98 4.75 16.71
CA PHE A 90 -22.90 3.33 16.36
C PHE A 90 -23.61 2.40 17.34
N LYS A 91 -24.22 2.95 18.40
CA LYS A 91 -24.95 2.19 19.45
C LYS A 91 -24.09 1.05 20.02
N LEU A 92 -22.83 1.36 20.32
CA LEU A 92 -21.89 0.37 20.82
C LEU A 92 -22.32 -0.12 22.19
N GLN A 93 -22.24 -1.43 22.41
CA GLN A 93 -22.41 -2.02 23.73
C GLN A 93 -21.23 -1.60 24.63
N PRO A 94 -21.42 -1.53 25.97
CA PRO A 94 -20.38 -1.08 26.91
C PRO A 94 -19.02 -1.77 26.70
N GLU A 95 -19.04 -3.09 26.54
CA GLU A 95 -17.86 -3.92 26.30
C GLU A 95 -17.10 -3.50 25.03
N HIS A 96 -17.82 -3.17 23.95
CA HIS A 96 -17.21 -2.72 22.70
C HIS A 96 -16.73 -1.27 22.78
N ALA A 97 -17.41 -0.42 23.55
CA ALA A 97 -16.99 0.96 23.78
C ALA A 97 -15.71 1.02 24.63
N GLU A 98 -15.56 0.12 25.61
CA GLU A 98 -14.33 -0.03 26.40
C GLU A 98 -13.16 -0.58 25.58
N ALA A 99 -13.43 -1.54 24.69
CA ALA A 99 -12.42 -2.12 23.80
C ALA A 99 -12.04 -1.22 22.61
N MET A 100 -12.75 -0.09 22.41
CA MET A 100 -12.48 0.83 21.31
C MET A 100 -11.21 1.63 21.56
N VAL A 101 -10.13 1.25 20.87
CA VAL A 101 -8.85 1.97 20.90
C VAL A 101 -8.85 3.03 19.80
N LEU A 102 -8.87 4.30 20.21
CA LEU A 102 -8.74 5.46 19.33
C LEU A 102 -7.38 6.12 19.58
N TYR A 103 -6.75 6.63 18.53
CA TYR A 103 -5.71 7.64 18.70
C TYR A 103 -6.34 9.01 18.74
N ASN A 104 -5.80 9.84 19.62
CA ASN A 104 -6.23 11.21 19.89
C ASN A 104 -5.05 12.12 19.60
N LEU A 105 -5.24 13.07 18.68
CA LEU A 105 -4.18 13.96 18.23
C LEU A 105 -4.63 15.41 18.37
N ASP A 106 -3.74 16.24 18.88
CA ASP A 106 -3.98 17.67 19.08
C ASP A 106 -3.20 18.51 18.07
N ALA A 107 -3.82 19.59 17.60
CA ALA A 107 -3.21 20.68 16.84
C ALA A 107 -2.17 20.22 15.78
N ALA A 108 -0.87 20.39 16.08
CA ALA A 108 0.22 20.07 15.17
C ALA A 108 0.28 18.57 14.84
N GLU A 109 -0.06 17.69 15.78
CA GLU A 109 -0.10 16.25 15.55
C GLU A 109 -1.26 15.86 14.63
N ALA A 110 -2.43 16.47 14.81
CA ALA A 110 -3.58 16.27 13.92
C ALA A 110 -3.26 16.76 12.49
N ALA A 111 -2.59 17.91 12.36
CA ALA A 111 -2.15 18.43 11.07
C ALA A 111 -1.08 17.55 10.41
N ARG A 112 -0.06 17.13 11.17
CA ARG A 112 0.98 16.20 10.72
C ARG A 112 0.36 14.90 10.23
N HIS A 113 -0.56 14.33 11.00
CA HIS A 113 -1.26 13.12 10.64
C HIS A 113 -2.02 13.27 9.33
N LEU A 114 -2.82 14.33 9.18
CA LEU A 114 -3.52 14.60 7.92
C LEU A 114 -2.55 14.72 6.74
N PHE A 115 -1.42 15.41 6.90
CA PHE A 115 -0.41 15.58 5.85
C PHE A 115 0.22 14.24 5.46
N ARG A 116 0.46 13.34 6.42
CA ARG A 116 0.92 11.97 6.16
C ARG A 116 -0.14 11.14 5.43
N VAL A 117 -1.40 11.23 5.85
CA VAL A 117 -2.53 10.49 5.25
C VAL A 117 -2.72 10.90 3.78
N VAL A 118 -2.85 12.19 3.48
CA VAL A 118 -3.01 12.66 2.08
C VAL A 118 -1.80 12.38 1.20
N SER A 119 -0.62 12.21 1.81
CA SER A 119 0.62 11.85 1.10
C SER A 119 0.79 10.34 0.92
N GLY A 120 -0.15 9.52 1.41
CA GLY A 120 -0.09 8.06 1.30
C GLY A 120 0.92 7.40 2.25
N LEU A 121 1.56 8.16 3.15
CA LEU A 121 2.59 7.64 4.08
C LEU A 121 2.00 6.84 5.25
N ASP A 122 0.71 7.01 5.49
CA ASP A 122 -0.02 6.25 6.50
C ASP A 122 -0.94 5.19 5.87
N SER A 123 -0.74 4.81 4.61
CA SER A 123 -1.60 3.83 3.92
C SER A 123 -1.01 2.42 3.97
N MET A 124 -1.87 1.40 3.82
CA MET A 124 -1.43 0.00 3.78
C MET A 124 -0.43 -0.23 2.64
N VAL A 125 -0.69 0.38 1.49
CA VAL A 125 0.28 0.52 0.40
C VAL A 125 0.89 1.92 0.48
N LEU A 126 2.17 1.99 0.89
CA LEU A 126 2.87 3.26 1.03
C LEU A 126 2.89 4.03 -0.30
N GLY A 127 2.47 5.30 -0.24
CA GLY A 127 2.43 6.20 -1.38
C GLY A 127 1.24 5.99 -2.33
N GLU A 128 0.23 5.20 -1.95
CA GLU A 128 -0.98 5.06 -2.79
C GLU A 128 -1.64 6.42 -3.10
N THR A 129 -2.25 6.52 -4.28
CA THR A 129 -2.86 7.78 -4.75
C THR A 129 -4.35 7.88 -4.46
N GLU A 130 -5.00 6.77 -4.09
CA GLU A 130 -6.43 6.72 -3.88
C GLU A 130 -6.86 7.51 -2.64
N ILE A 131 -6.10 7.39 -1.54
CA ILE A 131 -6.38 8.09 -0.28
C ILE A 131 -6.48 9.61 -0.46
N PHE A 132 -5.68 10.21 -1.35
CA PHE A 132 -5.77 11.64 -1.66
C PHE A 132 -7.17 12.01 -2.19
N GLY A 133 -7.74 11.18 -3.07
CA GLY A 133 -9.08 11.35 -3.61
C GLY A 133 -10.16 11.17 -2.55
N GLN A 134 -10.01 10.17 -1.68
CA GLN A 134 -10.93 9.89 -0.57
C GLN A 134 -10.97 11.04 0.44
N VAL A 135 -9.81 11.58 0.85
CA VAL A 135 -9.74 12.76 1.73
C VAL A 135 -10.37 13.98 1.07
N LYS A 136 -10.16 14.17 -0.24
CA LYS A 136 -10.78 15.26 -0.99
C LYS A 136 -12.31 15.14 -1.05
N ALA A 137 -12.83 13.93 -1.19
CA ALA A 137 -14.26 13.66 -1.16
C ALA A 137 -14.85 13.94 0.24
N ALA A 138 -14.21 13.44 1.30
CA ALA A 138 -14.61 13.70 2.69
C ALA A 138 -14.66 15.20 3.02
N TYR A 139 -13.61 15.94 2.66
CA TYR A 139 -13.57 17.40 2.81
C TYR A 139 -14.67 18.08 2.01
N LYS A 140 -14.91 17.67 0.76
CA LYS A 140 -15.97 18.24 -0.08
C LYS A 140 -17.35 18.02 0.55
N THR A 141 -17.65 16.82 1.04
CA THR A 141 -18.91 16.53 1.73
C THR A 141 -19.12 17.46 2.94
N ALA A 142 -18.06 17.67 3.73
CA ALA A 142 -18.13 18.58 4.87
C ALA A 142 -18.32 20.05 4.46
N LEU A 143 -17.67 20.47 3.37
CA LEU A 143 -17.82 21.82 2.81
C LEU A 143 -19.25 22.05 2.27
N ASP A 144 -19.78 21.12 1.47
CA ASP A 144 -21.09 21.22 0.83
C ASP A 144 -22.24 21.17 1.85
N THR A 145 -22.02 20.54 3.01
CA THR A 145 -22.95 20.54 4.15
C THR A 145 -22.83 21.77 5.05
N GLY A 146 -21.94 22.70 4.71
CA GLY A 146 -21.67 23.90 5.49
C GLY A 146 -21.02 23.60 6.84
N ALA A 147 -20.39 22.43 6.98
CA ALA A 147 -19.87 21.93 8.25
C ALA A 147 -18.39 22.28 8.50
N THR A 148 -17.67 22.76 7.49
CA THR A 148 -16.34 23.36 7.67
C THR A 148 -16.42 24.86 7.96
N GLY A 149 -15.31 25.43 8.41
CA GLY A 149 -15.11 26.86 8.59
C GLY A 149 -13.68 27.25 8.28
N LYS A 150 -13.19 28.35 8.88
CA LYS A 150 -11.87 28.91 8.56
C LYS A 150 -10.74 27.92 8.90
N THR A 151 -10.86 27.18 9.99
CA THR A 151 -9.79 26.32 10.51
C THR A 151 -9.59 25.09 9.62
N LEU A 152 -10.63 24.28 9.41
CA LEU A 152 -10.56 23.07 8.60
C LEU A 152 -10.41 23.39 7.12
N ASN A 153 -10.99 24.48 6.60
CA ASN A 153 -10.73 24.87 5.21
C ASN A 153 -9.25 25.18 4.99
N LYS A 154 -8.60 25.93 5.90
CA LYS A 154 -7.17 26.20 5.78
C LYS A 154 -6.35 24.92 5.88
N LEU A 155 -6.63 24.07 6.87
CA LEU A 155 -5.92 22.82 7.11
C LEU A 155 -5.96 21.87 5.89
N PHE A 156 -7.15 21.58 5.36
CA PHE A 156 -7.30 20.62 4.27
C PHE A 156 -6.72 21.14 2.95
N GLN A 157 -6.84 22.44 2.65
CA GLN A 157 -6.21 23.03 1.46
C GLN A 157 -4.68 22.95 1.53
N GLN A 158 -4.11 23.16 2.73
CA GLN A 158 -2.69 22.96 2.97
C GLN A 158 -2.30 21.49 2.81
N ALA A 159 -3.09 20.56 3.38
CA ALA A 159 -2.85 19.13 3.24
C ALA A 159 -2.81 18.70 1.77
N PHE A 160 -3.76 19.14 0.94
CA PHE A 160 -3.74 18.83 -0.50
C PHE A 160 -2.53 19.41 -1.23
N THR A 161 -2.02 20.56 -0.79
CA THR A 161 -0.79 21.15 -1.33
C THR A 161 0.42 20.30 -0.94
N VAL A 162 0.50 19.86 0.31
CA VAL A 162 1.57 18.97 0.80
C VAL A 162 1.53 17.64 0.06
N GLY A 163 0.37 16.98 -0.04
CA GLY A 163 0.24 15.70 -0.73
C GLY A 163 0.64 15.76 -2.21
N LYS A 164 0.30 16.86 -2.90
CA LYS A 164 0.78 17.09 -4.27
C LYS A 164 2.29 17.30 -4.34
N ARG A 165 2.86 18.05 -3.40
CA ARG A 165 4.31 18.30 -3.34
C ARG A 165 5.08 17.01 -3.07
N VAL A 166 4.68 16.21 -2.08
CA VAL A 166 5.27 14.89 -1.82
C VAL A 166 5.21 14.00 -3.07
N ARG A 167 4.07 13.99 -3.77
CA ARG A 167 3.94 13.19 -5.01
C ARG A 167 4.86 13.65 -6.15
N ASN A 168 5.09 14.95 -6.28
CA ASN A 168 5.88 15.51 -7.38
C ASN A 168 7.39 15.53 -7.07
N ASP A 169 7.75 15.76 -5.81
CA ASP A 169 9.13 16.00 -5.38
C ASP A 169 9.81 14.72 -4.87
N THR A 170 9.07 13.62 -4.71
CA THR A 170 9.60 12.35 -4.19
C THR A 170 9.24 11.17 -5.09
N MET A 171 10.04 10.11 -4.97
CA MET A 171 9.82 8.83 -5.65
C MET A 171 9.22 7.77 -4.73
N ILE A 172 8.51 8.16 -3.67
CA ILE A 172 7.97 7.23 -2.65
C ILE A 172 7.10 6.10 -3.23
N GLN A 173 6.46 6.37 -4.37
CA GLN A 173 5.60 5.44 -5.10
C GLN A 173 6.36 4.42 -5.95
N ARG A 174 7.68 4.62 -6.16
CA ARG A 174 8.51 3.79 -7.03
C ARG A 174 9.32 2.77 -6.23
N GLY A 175 9.73 1.72 -6.92
CA GLY A 175 10.66 0.71 -6.43
C GLY A 175 9.98 -0.51 -5.83
N SER A 176 10.52 -1.67 -6.17
CA SER A 176 10.12 -2.96 -5.60
C SER A 176 10.93 -3.28 -4.35
N THR A 177 10.27 -3.69 -3.28
CA THR A 177 10.90 -3.97 -1.96
C THR A 177 10.80 -5.43 -1.53
N SER A 178 10.36 -6.30 -2.43
CA SER A 178 10.21 -7.73 -2.20
C SER A 178 10.64 -8.50 -3.45
N VAL A 179 11.09 -9.75 -3.27
CA VAL A 179 11.47 -10.63 -4.38
C VAL A 179 10.32 -10.76 -5.40
N GLY A 180 9.09 -10.94 -4.92
CA GLY A 180 7.91 -11.06 -5.79
C GLY A 180 7.61 -9.80 -6.60
N SER A 181 7.74 -8.61 -6.00
CA SER A 181 7.53 -7.35 -6.73
C SER A 181 8.68 -7.07 -7.71
N VAL A 182 9.92 -7.42 -7.36
CA VAL A 182 11.06 -7.33 -8.30
C VAL A 182 10.86 -8.27 -9.49
N ALA A 183 10.37 -9.49 -9.27
CA ALA A 183 10.03 -10.43 -10.33
C ALA A 183 9.00 -9.86 -11.32
N VAL A 184 7.97 -9.18 -10.79
CA VAL A 184 6.98 -8.45 -11.61
C VAL A 184 7.67 -7.35 -12.42
N ASP A 185 8.45 -6.49 -11.79
CA ASP A 185 9.13 -5.37 -12.46
C ASP A 185 10.08 -5.86 -13.57
N LEU A 186 10.75 -6.99 -13.36
CA LEU A 186 11.59 -7.63 -14.38
C LEU A 186 10.75 -8.18 -15.53
N ALA A 187 9.63 -8.84 -15.24
CA ALA A 187 8.73 -9.35 -16.26
C ALA A 187 8.11 -8.24 -17.11
N GLU A 188 7.66 -7.13 -16.51
CA GLU A 188 7.10 -5.97 -17.22
C GLU A 188 8.11 -5.26 -18.14
N LYS A 189 9.41 -5.38 -17.88
CA LYS A 189 10.46 -4.84 -18.75
C LYS A 189 10.67 -5.66 -20.02
N VAL A 190 10.33 -6.95 -19.99
CA VAL A 190 10.61 -7.90 -21.07
C VAL A 190 9.33 -8.28 -21.83
N HIS A 191 8.18 -8.29 -21.15
CA HIS A 191 6.91 -8.77 -21.67
C HIS A 191 5.74 -7.85 -21.32
N ASP A 192 4.69 -7.87 -22.17
CA ASP A 192 3.36 -7.41 -21.75
C ASP A 192 2.73 -8.48 -20.85
N LEU A 193 2.55 -8.17 -19.57
CA LEU A 193 2.03 -9.13 -18.59
C LEU A 193 0.67 -9.73 -18.99
N LYS A 194 -0.19 -8.97 -19.68
CA LYS A 194 -1.52 -9.46 -20.08
C LYS A 194 -1.46 -10.63 -21.06
N GLU A 195 -0.36 -10.75 -21.80
CA GLU A 195 -0.11 -11.86 -22.70
C GLU A 195 0.86 -12.90 -22.13
N CYS A 196 1.52 -12.58 -21.02
CA CYS A 196 2.59 -13.35 -20.42
C CYS A 196 2.09 -14.65 -19.78
N ARG A 197 2.63 -15.77 -20.25
CA ARG A 197 2.41 -17.10 -19.67
C ARG A 197 3.55 -17.45 -18.72
N VAL A 198 3.23 -17.77 -17.47
CA VAL A 198 4.22 -18.05 -16.42
C VAL A 198 4.21 -19.55 -16.09
N MET A 199 5.38 -20.17 -15.98
CA MET A 199 5.52 -21.55 -15.51
C MET A 199 6.33 -21.61 -14.22
N LEU A 200 5.77 -22.32 -13.23
CA LEU A 200 6.45 -22.71 -12.01
C LEU A 200 7.04 -24.10 -12.18
N VAL A 201 8.34 -24.23 -11.96
CA VAL A 201 9.05 -25.51 -11.88
C VAL A 201 9.46 -25.74 -10.43
N GLY A 202 8.71 -26.57 -9.73
CA GLY A 202 8.76 -26.71 -8.28
C GLY A 202 7.60 -25.99 -7.57
N ALA A 203 7.53 -26.20 -6.26
CA ALA A 203 6.45 -25.68 -5.41
C ALA A 203 7.00 -25.09 -4.11
N GLY A 204 8.06 -24.28 -4.21
CA GLY A 204 8.64 -23.57 -3.08
C GLY A 204 7.82 -22.33 -2.69
N GLU A 205 7.81 -21.97 -1.40
CA GLU A 205 7.02 -20.84 -0.88
C GLU A 205 7.36 -19.50 -1.59
N MET A 206 8.65 -19.26 -1.86
CA MET A 206 9.06 -18.04 -2.56
C MET A 206 8.57 -18.00 -4.01
N SER A 207 8.53 -19.15 -4.69
CA SER A 207 7.99 -19.24 -6.06
C SER A 207 6.49 -18.96 -6.08
N ARG A 208 5.75 -19.42 -5.05
CA ARG A 208 4.34 -19.10 -4.84
C ARG A 208 4.13 -17.60 -4.73
N THR A 209 4.88 -16.92 -3.87
CA THR A 209 4.80 -15.47 -3.69
C THR A 209 5.11 -14.71 -5.00
N CYS A 210 6.10 -15.15 -5.76
CA CYS A 210 6.44 -14.51 -7.04
C CYS A 210 5.34 -14.69 -8.09
N ALA A 211 4.82 -15.90 -8.25
CA ALA A 211 3.72 -16.19 -9.18
C ALA A 211 2.42 -15.50 -8.79
N GLN A 212 2.08 -15.46 -7.49
CA GLN A 212 0.94 -14.67 -6.99
C GLN A 212 1.12 -13.18 -7.32
N SER A 213 2.34 -12.65 -7.18
CA SER A 213 2.63 -11.24 -7.51
C SER A 213 2.39 -10.97 -9.01
N LEU A 214 2.88 -11.84 -9.89
CA LEU A 214 2.66 -11.76 -11.34
C LEU A 214 1.17 -11.88 -11.72
N LEU A 215 0.45 -12.83 -11.11
CA LEU A 215 -0.98 -13.02 -11.35
C LEU A 215 -1.79 -11.80 -10.90
N SER A 216 -1.49 -11.24 -9.72
CA SER A 216 -2.15 -10.04 -9.21
C SER A 216 -1.96 -8.81 -10.12
N ARG A 217 -0.89 -8.84 -10.94
CA ARG A 217 -0.53 -7.81 -11.91
C ARG A 217 -1.03 -8.09 -13.33
N GLY A 218 -1.75 -9.19 -13.52
CA GLY A 218 -2.46 -9.48 -14.76
C GLY A 218 -1.76 -10.47 -15.68
N ALA A 219 -0.82 -11.29 -15.18
CA ALA A 219 -0.28 -12.41 -15.95
C ALA A 219 -1.40 -13.29 -16.53
N LYS A 220 -1.28 -13.67 -17.80
CA LYS A 220 -2.33 -14.38 -18.57
C LYS A 220 -2.73 -15.72 -17.98
N SER A 221 -1.72 -16.51 -17.60
CA SER A 221 -1.93 -17.87 -17.10
C SER A 221 -0.72 -18.36 -16.32
N ILE A 222 -0.98 -19.20 -15.33
CA ILE A 222 0.03 -19.92 -14.56
C ILE A 222 -0.03 -21.41 -14.91
N ILE A 223 1.12 -22.00 -15.20
CA ILE A 223 1.33 -23.44 -15.32
C ILE A 223 2.19 -23.88 -14.14
N VAL A 224 1.83 -24.96 -13.46
CA VAL A 224 2.61 -25.48 -12.33
C VAL A 224 3.07 -26.90 -12.64
N SER A 225 4.37 -27.13 -12.57
CA SER A 225 4.98 -28.43 -12.69
C SER A 225 5.80 -28.75 -11.45
N ASN A 226 5.58 -29.91 -10.84
CA ASN A 226 6.33 -30.35 -9.67
C ASN A 226 6.48 -31.87 -9.64
N ARG A 227 7.58 -32.37 -9.05
CA ARG A 227 7.84 -33.82 -8.95
C ARG A 227 6.71 -34.57 -8.25
N SER A 228 6.12 -33.97 -7.22
CA SER A 228 4.86 -34.42 -6.64
C SER A 228 3.73 -33.72 -7.37
N TYR A 229 2.98 -34.48 -8.18
CA TYR A 229 1.88 -33.97 -8.98
C TYR A 229 0.76 -33.40 -8.10
N ASP A 230 0.47 -34.01 -6.94
CA ASP A 230 -0.55 -33.50 -6.00
C ASP A 230 -0.24 -32.08 -5.55
N LYS A 231 1.03 -31.77 -5.23
CA LYS A 231 1.46 -30.40 -4.90
C LYS A 231 1.33 -29.43 -6.08
N ALA A 232 1.52 -29.90 -7.32
CA ALA A 232 1.30 -29.07 -8.51
C ALA A 232 -0.19 -28.74 -8.68
N VAL A 233 -1.08 -29.72 -8.45
CA VAL A 233 -2.54 -29.54 -8.48
C VAL A 233 -3.01 -28.56 -7.42
N GLU A 234 -2.55 -28.72 -6.17
CA GLU A 234 -2.87 -27.80 -5.08
C GLU A 234 -2.47 -26.36 -5.40
N LEU A 235 -1.21 -26.14 -5.80
CA LEU A 235 -0.69 -24.80 -6.10
C LEU A 235 -1.34 -24.19 -7.36
N ALA A 236 -1.61 -25.00 -8.38
CA ALA A 236 -2.33 -24.54 -9.56
C ALA A 236 -3.77 -24.10 -9.21
N ALA A 237 -4.46 -24.84 -8.35
CA ALA A 237 -5.81 -24.49 -7.89
C ALA A 237 -5.82 -23.15 -7.14
N GLU A 238 -4.87 -22.91 -6.24
CA GLU A 238 -4.69 -21.63 -5.52
C GLU A 238 -4.54 -20.45 -6.50
N MET A 239 -3.85 -20.66 -7.62
CA MET A 239 -3.54 -19.63 -8.62
C MET A 239 -4.51 -19.58 -9.80
N LYS A 240 -5.58 -20.39 -9.80
CA LYS A 240 -6.46 -20.58 -10.97
C LYS A 240 -5.68 -20.93 -12.26
N GLY A 241 -4.55 -21.63 -12.09
CA GLY A 241 -3.67 -22.11 -13.15
C GLY A 241 -3.95 -23.55 -13.54
N VAL A 242 -3.01 -24.14 -14.28
CA VAL A 242 -3.08 -25.53 -14.73
C VAL A 242 -1.88 -26.32 -14.19
N ALA A 243 -2.14 -27.48 -13.62
CA ALA A 243 -1.09 -28.40 -13.20
C ALA A 243 -0.62 -29.26 -14.38
N MET A 244 0.69 -29.44 -14.49
CA MET A 244 1.37 -30.22 -15.51
C MET A 244 2.25 -31.28 -14.85
N LYS A 245 2.40 -32.44 -15.50
CA LYS A 245 3.31 -33.45 -14.99
C LYS A 245 4.78 -33.04 -15.17
N PHE A 246 5.63 -33.50 -14.27
CA PHE A 246 7.04 -33.11 -14.25
C PHE A 246 7.89 -33.66 -15.40
N ASP A 247 7.37 -34.60 -16.18
CA ASP A 247 7.99 -35.10 -17.41
C ASP A 247 7.55 -34.31 -18.66
N GLU A 248 6.54 -33.44 -18.54
CA GLU A 248 5.95 -32.72 -19.67
C GLU A 248 6.40 -31.26 -19.77
N TRP A 249 6.86 -30.64 -18.68
CA TRP A 249 7.17 -29.19 -18.65
C TRP A 249 8.18 -28.74 -19.71
N GLU A 250 9.19 -29.55 -20.03
CA GLU A 250 10.19 -29.22 -21.05
C GLU A 250 9.54 -29.00 -22.42
N HIS A 251 8.51 -29.77 -22.75
CA HIS A 251 7.78 -29.65 -23.99
C HIS A 251 6.94 -28.37 -24.04
N ALA A 252 6.52 -27.84 -22.90
CA ALA A 252 5.70 -26.63 -22.79
C ALA A 252 6.54 -25.33 -22.77
N LEU A 253 7.85 -25.41 -22.54
CA LEU A 253 8.73 -24.23 -22.43
C LEU A 253 8.65 -23.27 -23.62
N HIS A 254 8.40 -23.78 -24.82
CA HIS A 254 8.29 -22.94 -26.02
C HIS A 254 7.08 -22.00 -26.01
N GLU A 255 6.09 -22.25 -25.15
CA GLU A 255 4.88 -21.44 -25.00
C GLU A 255 4.91 -20.53 -23.76
N VAL A 256 6.00 -20.52 -22.99
CA VAL A 256 6.11 -19.85 -21.70
C VAL A 256 7.08 -18.67 -21.79
N ASP A 257 6.72 -17.54 -21.19
CA ASP A 257 7.49 -16.30 -21.26
C ASP A 257 8.33 -16.07 -19.99
N VAL A 258 7.81 -16.54 -18.85
CA VAL A 258 8.50 -16.45 -17.55
C VAL A 258 8.55 -17.82 -16.91
N ILE A 259 9.74 -18.28 -16.53
CA ILE A 259 9.95 -19.49 -15.75
C ILE A 259 10.37 -19.09 -14.35
N ILE A 260 9.73 -19.66 -13.33
CA ILE A 260 10.12 -19.51 -11.92
C ILE A 260 10.49 -20.89 -11.40
N SER A 261 11.78 -21.12 -11.14
CA SER A 261 12.29 -22.39 -10.64
C SER A 261 12.52 -22.35 -9.14
N SER A 262 12.11 -23.40 -8.43
CA SER A 262 12.26 -23.54 -6.97
C SER A 262 12.24 -25.01 -6.52
N THR A 263 12.95 -25.88 -7.23
CA THR A 263 13.03 -27.29 -6.87
C THR A 263 14.04 -27.53 -5.74
N SER A 264 14.05 -28.75 -5.22
CA SER A 264 15.02 -29.22 -4.23
C SER A 264 16.11 -30.09 -4.88
N ALA A 265 16.34 -29.97 -6.19
CA ALA A 265 17.32 -30.79 -6.89
C ALA A 265 18.75 -30.39 -6.49
N PRO A 266 19.68 -31.35 -6.27
CA PRO A 266 21.07 -31.05 -6.02
C PRO A 266 21.88 -30.77 -7.31
N HIS A 267 21.20 -30.65 -8.45
CA HIS A 267 21.78 -30.49 -9.79
C HIS A 267 20.88 -29.58 -10.64
N PHE A 268 21.44 -29.01 -11.70
CA PHE A 268 20.66 -28.20 -12.64
C PHE A 268 19.55 -29.03 -13.32
N VAL A 269 18.32 -28.59 -13.11
CA VAL A 269 17.10 -29.07 -13.75
C VAL A 269 16.93 -28.44 -15.13
N ILE A 270 17.30 -27.16 -15.27
CA ILE A 270 17.23 -26.40 -16.52
C ILE A 270 18.66 -26.20 -17.04
N LYS A 271 18.99 -26.83 -18.17
CA LYS A 271 20.34 -26.81 -18.75
C LYS A 271 20.41 -25.96 -20.02
N LYS A 272 21.63 -25.50 -20.34
CA LYS A 272 21.89 -24.65 -21.51
C LYS A 272 21.40 -25.26 -22.83
N ASP A 273 21.73 -26.53 -23.08
CA ASP A 273 21.38 -27.25 -24.30
C ASP A 273 19.86 -27.39 -24.50
N GLN A 274 19.12 -27.59 -23.40
CA GLN A 274 17.64 -27.62 -23.42
C GLN A 274 17.07 -26.25 -23.80
N ILE A 275 17.55 -25.18 -23.16
CA ILE A 275 17.07 -23.82 -23.43
C ILE A 275 17.44 -23.35 -24.84
N GLU A 276 18.64 -23.67 -25.36
CA GLU A 276 19.00 -23.35 -26.74
C GLU A 276 18.03 -23.95 -27.76
N GLN A 277 17.59 -25.20 -27.54
CA GLN A 277 16.60 -25.85 -28.41
C GLN A 277 15.22 -25.18 -28.31
N VAL A 278 14.81 -24.82 -27.10
CA VAL A 278 13.56 -24.08 -26.86
C VAL A 278 13.58 -22.73 -27.54
N MET A 279 14.66 -21.95 -27.40
CA MET A 279 14.78 -20.61 -27.98
C MET A 279 14.71 -20.62 -29.51
N ARG A 280 15.27 -21.65 -30.16
CA ARG A 280 15.09 -21.85 -31.61
C ARG A 280 13.62 -22.03 -31.99
N ARG A 281 12.84 -22.80 -31.22
CA ARG A 281 11.39 -22.98 -31.44
C ARG A 281 10.61 -21.69 -31.17
N ARG A 282 11.04 -20.91 -30.17
CA ARG A 282 10.51 -19.59 -29.82
C ARG A 282 10.89 -18.49 -30.81
N ARG A 283 11.67 -18.80 -31.85
CA ARG A 283 12.22 -17.80 -32.79
C ARG A 283 12.95 -16.67 -32.07
N TRP A 284 13.66 -17.02 -30.98
CA TRP A 284 14.43 -16.09 -30.15
C TRP A 284 13.60 -14.99 -29.48
N GLN A 285 12.29 -15.21 -29.31
CA GLN A 285 11.48 -14.35 -28.45
C GLN A 285 11.99 -14.43 -27.01
N PRO A 286 12.01 -13.29 -26.28
CA PRO A 286 12.55 -13.24 -24.93
C PRO A 286 12.01 -14.32 -24.00
N LEU A 287 12.85 -14.79 -23.09
CA LEU A 287 12.51 -15.73 -22.03
C LEU A 287 13.14 -15.22 -20.72
N LEU A 288 12.30 -14.90 -19.75
CA LEU A 288 12.75 -14.55 -18.40
C LEU A 288 12.77 -15.81 -17.53
N ILE A 289 13.90 -16.07 -16.88
CA ILE A 289 14.08 -17.18 -15.96
C ILE A 289 14.46 -16.62 -14.59
N ILE A 290 13.69 -17.00 -13.58
CA ILE A 290 13.87 -16.63 -12.19
C ILE A 290 14.19 -17.91 -11.41
N ASP A 291 15.45 -18.08 -11.02
CA ASP A 291 15.94 -19.23 -10.26
C ASP A 291 15.97 -18.90 -8.76
N ILE A 292 14.99 -19.43 -8.03
CA ILE A 292 14.83 -19.23 -6.59
C ILE A 292 15.29 -20.49 -5.81
N ALA A 293 15.86 -21.49 -6.49
CA ALA A 293 16.33 -22.71 -5.85
C ALA A 293 17.71 -22.54 -5.20
N VAL A 294 17.91 -23.23 -4.08
CA VAL A 294 19.19 -23.34 -3.40
C VAL A 294 19.40 -24.81 -2.99
N PRO A 295 20.31 -25.57 -3.65
CA PRO A 295 21.16 -25.19 -4.78
C PRO A 295 20.38 -24.78 -6.04
N ARG A 296 21.05 -24.03 -6.95
CA ARG A 296 20.46 -23.49 -8.19
C ARG A 296 19.88 -24.59 -9.07
N ASP A 297 18.72 -24.35 -9.65
CA ASP A 297 18.09 -25.23 -10.61
C ASP A 297 18.56 -24.97 -12.04
N VAL A 298 19.02 -23.76 -12.32
CA VAL A 298 19.33 -23.31 -13.67
C VAL A 298 20.84 -23.23 -13.85
N ASP A 299 21.33 -23.85 -14.91
CA ASP A 299 22.72 -23.70 -15.34
C ASP A 299 23.01 -22.22 -15.65
N PRO A 300 23.95 -21.54 -14.97
CA PRO A 300 24.27 -20.14 -15.22
C PRO A 300 24.65 -19.83 -16.68
N ALA A 301 25.18 -20.82 -17.40
CA ALA A 301 25.55 -20.68 -18.81
C ALA A 301 24.35 -20.49 -19.75
N VAL A 302 23.12 -20.68 -19.25
CA VAL A 302 21.87 -20.31 -19.95
C VAL A 302 21.79 -18.81 -20.23
N ASN A 303 22.42 -17.97 -19.39
CA ASN A 303 22.41 -16.51 -19.56
C ASN A 303 23.28 -16.04 -20.75
N ASP A 304 24.09 -16.92 -21.34
CA ASP A 304 24.84 -16.62 -22.58
C ASP A 304 23.96 -16.71 -23.84
N ILE A 305 22.75 -17.27 -23.72
CA ILE A 305 21.85 -17.50 -24.85
C ILE A 305 21.12 -16.19 -25.17
N GLU A 306 21.16 -15.78 -26.44
CA GLU A 306 20.45 -14.59 -26.90
C GLU A 306 18.95 -14.65 -26.60
N GLY A 307 18.42 -13.58 -26.02
CA GLY A 307 17.00 -13.48 -25.64
C GLY A 307 16.66 -14.16 -24.31
N VAL A 308 17.61 -14.77 -23.60
CA VAL A 308 17.37 -15.32 -22.26
C VAL A 308 17.88 -14.37 -21.18
N TYR A 309 17.04 -14.13 -20.17
CA TYR A 309 17.37 -13.31 -19.01
C TYR A 309 17.27 -14.18 -17.76
N LEU A 310 18.40 -14.50 -17.13
CA LEU A 310 18.44 -15.29 -15.90
C LEU A 310 18.71 -14.40 -14.68
N TYR A 311 17.82 -14.49 -13.68
CA TYR A 311 18.00 -13.88 -12.37
C TYR A 311 17.90 -14.94 -11.29
N ASP A 312 18.91 -15.00 -10.42
CA ASP A 312 18.88 -15.85 -9.24
C ASP A 312 18.30 -15.12 -8.02
N ILE A 313 18.09 -15.87 -6.93
CA ILE A 313 17.54 -15.32 -5.68
C ILE A 313 18.41 -14.18 -5.11
N ASP A 314 19.74 -14.27 -5.23
CA ASP A 314 20.66 -13.26 -4.70
C ASP A 314 20.53 -11.94 -5.49
N ALA A 315 20.43 -12.01 -6.82
CA ALA A 315 20.20 -10.86 -7.68
C ALA A 315 18.86 -10.17 -7.39
N LEU A 316 17.78 -10.96 -7.20
CA LEU A 316 16.48 -10.41 -6.83
C LEU A 316 16.49 -9.75 -5.46
N GLN A 317 17.18 -10.35 -4.48
CA GLN A 317 17.34 -9.78 -3.14
C GLN A 317 18.13 -8.46 -3.19
N ALA A 318 19.24 -8.41 -3.94
CA ALA A 318 20.03 -7.20 -4.09
C ALA A 318 19.20 -6.02 -4.63
N ILE A 319 18.38 -6.26 -5.66
CA ILE A 319 17.47 -5.26 -6.23
C ILE A 319 16.39 -4.86 -5.21
N ALA A 320 15.80 -5.83 -4.51
CA ALA A 320 14.78 -5.56 -3.49
C ALA A 320 15.33 -4.71 -2.33
N ASP A 321 16.55 -4.99 -1.88
CA ASP A 321 17.21 -4.28 -0.79
C ASP A 321 17.69 -2.89 -1.21
N GLU A 322 18.10 -2.69 -2.47
CA GLU A 322 18.30 -1.36 -3.03
C GLU A 322 16.99 -0.56 -3.05
N GLY A 323 15.90 -1.19 -3.50
CA GLY A 323 14.56 -0.59 -3.48
C GLY A 323 14.10 -0.21 -2.08
N ARG A 324 14.40 -1.02 -1.06
CA ARG A 324 14.11 -0.72 0.36
C ARG A 324 14.88 0.50 0.83
N ARG A 325 16.19 0.54 0.59
CA ARG A 325 17.06 1.65 0.98
C ARG A 325 16.68 2.95 0.27
N GLU A 326 16.29 2.89 -0.99
CA GLU A 326 15.76 4.06 -1.69
C GLU A 326 14.42 4.50 -1.09
N ARG A 327 13.50 3.56 -0.80
CA ARG A 327 12.23 3.87 -0.15
C ARG A 327 12.40 4.55 1.21
N GLU A 328 13.34 4.09 2.03
CA GLU A 328 13.68 4.74 3.31
C GLU A 328 14.18 6.17 3.13
N ARG A 329 15.05 6.41 2.14
CA ARG A 329 15.51 7.76 1.79
C ARG A 329 14.37 8.65 1.31
N GLN A 330 13.47 8.13 0.49
CA GLN A 330 12.28 8.86 0.03
C GLN A 330 11.31 9.14 1.18
N LEU A 331 11.12 8.21 2.13
CA LEU A 331 10.32 8.45 3.33
C LEU A 331 10.89 9.61 4.15
N ALA A 332 12.20 9.63 4.40
CA ALA A 332 12.85 10.72 5.12
C ALA A 332 12.64 12.08 4.43
N LEU A 333 12.73 12.12 3.10
CA LEU A 333 12.44 13.33 2.32
C LEU A 333 10.97 13.75 2.43
N CYS A 334 10.03 12.79 2.42
CA CYS A 334 8.61 13.07 2.62
C CYS A 334 8.34 13.69 4.00
N GLU A 335 8.94 13.13 5.07
CA GLU A 335 8.82 13.69 6.42
C GLU A 335 9.39 15.11 6.48
N GLN A 336 10.55 15.34 5.85
CA GLN A 336 11.14 16.67 5.80
C GLN A 336 10.19 17.68 5.14
N ILE A 337 9.58 17.33 4.00
CA ILE A 337 8.59 18.19 3.33
C ILE A 337 7.41 18.48 4.27
N ILE A 338 6.91 17.48 5.00
CA ILE A 338 5.80 17.62 5.94
C ILE A 338 6.18 18.57 7.08
N GLU A 339 7.33 18.38 7.74
CA GLU A 339 7.78 19.23 8.85
C GLU A 339 8.04 20.68 8.39
N GLU A 340 8.64 20.87 7.21
CA GLU A 340 8.81 22.21 6.61
C GLU A 340 7.45 22.92 6.41
N GLN A 341 6.43 22.18 5.95
CA GLN A 341 5.10 22.74 5.76
C GLN A 341 4.39 23.02 7.08
N LEU A 342 4.50 22.13 8.08
CA LEU A 342 3.95 22.35 9.41
C LEU A 342 4.51 23.64 10.02
N ALA A 343 5.84 23.80 10.02
CA ALA A 343 6.51 25.02 10.48
C ALA A 343 6.05 26.26 9.71
N LYS A 344 6.02 26.20 8.36
CA LYS A 344 5.55 27.30 7.51
C LYS A 344 4.11 27.73 7.80
N PHE A 345 3.26 26.80 8.22
CA PHE A 345 1.86 27.06 8.52
C PHE A 345 1.57 27.36 9.99
N GLY A 346 2.60 27.40 10.83
CA GLY A 346 2.49 27.74 12.25
C GLY A 346 2.10 26.56 13.15
N PHE A 347 2.17 25.34 12.65
CA PHE A 347 2.06 24.11 13.44
C PHE A 347 3.44 23.73 13.97
N VAL A 348 3.97 24.53 14.89
CA VAL A 348 5.24 24.23 15.55
C VAL A 348 4.93 23.52 16.86
N ASN A 349 5.59 22.40 17.14
CA ASN A 349 5.56 21.83 18.49
C ASN A 349 6.16 22.87 19.44
N ALA A 350 5.42 23.22 20.50
CA ALA A 350 5.89 24.14 21.54
C ALA A 350 7.10 23.57 22.28
#